data_AF-A0A4Y8CCH0-F1
#
_entry.id   AF-A0A4Y8CCH0-F1
#
_cell.length_a   1.000
_cell.length_b   1.000
_cell.length_c   1.000
_cell.angle_alpha   90.00
_cell.angle_beta   90.00
_cell.angle_gamma   90.00
#
_symmetry.space_group_name_H-M   'P 1'
#
loop_
_entity.id
_entity.type
_entity.pdbx_description
1 polymer ?
#
loop_
_entity_poly.entity_id
_entity_poly.type
_entity_poly.pdbx_seq_one_letter_code
_entity_poly.pdbx_strand_id
1 'polypeptide(L)'
;MKFYEVEFLKNNQNYTKTIKAENLNTAQAKALSKNWKIINIKEIQKSNFQRLKDENFILFFKELALLCEVGLSVQEAIRELYLMHSCKIMKKILDNLILAQNLNQAFENANFGLNRAELA
;
A
#
# COMPACT_ATOMS: atom_id res chain seq x y z
N MET A 1 14.00 -3.66 10.97
CA MET A 1 13.29 -2.79 11.93
C MET A 1 12.24 -1.97 11.20
N LYS A 2 11.03 -1.88 11.77
CA LYS A 2 9.85 -1.24 11.18
C LYS A 2 9.44 -0.02 12.02
N PHE A 3 8.65 0.88 11.43
CA PHE A 3 8.04 2.00 12.13
C PHE A 3 6.58 1.67 12.43
N TYR A 4 6.08 2.11 13.58
CA TYR A 4 4.69 1.94 13.98
C TYR A 4 4.15 3.28 14.45
N GLU A 5 2.95 3.63 14.01
CA GLU A 5 2.18 4.75 14.54
C GLU A 5 1.32 4.23 15.69
N VAL A 6 1.46 4.85 16.86
CA VAL A 6 0.69 4.52 18.05
C VAL A 6 -0.20 5.70 18.39
N GLU A 7 -1.50 5.48 18.36
CA GLU A 7 -2.51 6.39 18.92
C GLU A 7 -2.77 5.95 20.36
N PHE A 8 -2.62 6.87 21.31
CA PHE A 8 -2.78 6.57 22.73
C PHE A 8 -3.38 7.75 23.49
N LEU A 9 -4.01 7.44 24.61
CA LEU A 9 -4.62 8.42 25.49
C LEU A 9 -3.67 8.72 26.66
N LYS A 10 -3.44 10.01 26.90
CA LYS A 10 -2.69 10.52 28.06
C LYS A 10 -3.40 11.77 28.57
N ASN A 11 -3.65 11.85 29.88
CA ASN A 11 -4.35 12.99 30.49
C ASN A 11 -5.68 13.35 29.79
N ASN A 12 -6.49 12.35 29.43
CA ASN A 12 -7.74 12.51 28.67
C ASN A 12 -7.61 13.16 27.28
N GLN A 13 -6.39 13.26 26.74
CA GLN A 13 -6.15 13.75 25.39
C GLN A 13 -5.56 12.63 24.53
N ASN A 14 -5.93 12.66 23.25
CA ASN A 14 -5.42 11.73 22.25
C ASN A 14 -4.09 12.23 21.70
N TYR A 15 -3.11 11.34 21.65
CA TYR A 15 -1.78 11.60 21.11
C TYR A 15 -1.41 10.53 20.10
N THR A 16 -0.69 10.96 19.07
CA THR A 16 -0.11 10.06 18.07
C THR A 16 1.41 10.13 18.14
N LYS A 17 2.08 8.98 18.20
CA LYS A 17 3.54 8.92 18.22
C LYS A 17 4.09 7.77 17.40
N THR A 18 5.14 8.04 16.65
CA THR A 18 5.86 7.02 15.90
C THR A 18 6.91 6.35 16.78
N ILE A 19 6.96 5.01 16.74
CA ILE A 19 7.97 4.20 17.42
C ILE A 19 8.65 3.22 16.45
N LYS A 20 9.91 2.88 16.72
CA LYS A 20 10.65 1.82 16.01
C LYS A 20 10.54 0.50 16.77
N ALA A 21 10.15 -0.57 16.09
CA ALA A 21 10.06 -1.90 16.66
C ALA A 21 10.38 -2.98 15.61
N GLU A 22 10.60 -4.21 16.04
CA GLU A 22 10.86 -5.33 15.13
C GLU A 22 9.56 -5.86 14.52
N ASN A 23 8.54 -6.00 15.36
CA ASN A 23 7.21 -6.50 15.03
C ASN A 23 6.14 -5.78 15.89
N LEU A 24 4.85 -6.01 15.59
CA LEU A 24 3.73 -5.39 16.31
C LEU A 24 3.77 -5.64 17.82
N ASN A 25 4.10 -6.86 18.24
CA ASN A 25 4.17 -7.22 19.66
C ASN A 25 5.23 -6.40 20.40
N THR A 26 6.42 -6.24 19.81
CA THR A 26 7.47 -5.40 20.40
C THR A 26 7.08 -3.91 20.41
N ALA A 27 6.28 -3.46 19.44
CA ALA A 27 5.77 -2.10 19.38
C ALA A 27 4.75 -1.83 20.51
N GLN A 28 3.82 -2.77 20.72
CA GLN A 28 2.85 -2.73 21.81
C GLN A 28 3.53 -2.77 23.19
N ALA A 29 4.48 -3.69 23.40
CA ALA A 29 5.23 -3.78 24.66
C ALA A 29 5.95 -2.46 25.00
N LYS A 30 6.55 -1.80 23.99
CA LYS A 30 7.20 -0.48 24.16
C LYS A 30 6.23 0.66 24.46
N ALA A 31 4.99 0.59 23.98
CA ALA A 31 3.97 1.58 24.28
C ALA A 31 3.39 1.36 25.69
N LEU A 32 3.14 0.11 26.06
CA LEU A 32 2.67 -0.27 27.40
C LEU A 32 3.70 0.06 28.49
N SER A 33 5.00 -0.14 28.24
CA SER A 33 6.06 0.21 29.21
C SER A 33 6.16 1.72 29.49
N LYS A 34 5.52 2.56 28.67
CA LYS A 34 5.40 4.01 28.88
C LYS A 34 4.08 4.42 29.54
N ASN A 35 3.31 3.46 30.04
CA ASN A 35 1.97 3.66 30.61
C ASN A 35 1.01 4.37 29.63
N TRP A 36 1.18 4.13 28.33
CA TRP A 36 0.26 4.65 27.32
C TRP A 36 -0.97 3.75 27.23
N LYS A 37 -2.16 4.35 27.31
CA LYS A 37 -3.40 3.65 27.02
C LYS A 37 -3.59 3.62 25.49
N ILE A 38 -3.12 2.55 24.86
CA ILE A 38 -3.13 2.39 23.40
C ILE A 38 -4.58 2.32 22.92
N ILE A 39 -4.93 3.20 21.97
CA ILE A 39 -6.19 3.19 21.23
C ILE A 39 -6.01 2.36 19.96
N ASN A 40 -4.94 2.66 19.20
CA ASN A 40 -4.64 2.00 17.95
C ASN A 40 -3.12 1.93 17.75
N ILE A 41 -2.66 0.88 17.06
CA ILE A 41 -1.27 0.74 16.65
C ILE A 41 -1.20 0.10 15.27
N LYS A 42 -0.54 0.79 14.33
CA LYS A 42 -0.40 0.32 12.95
C LYS A 42 1.02 0.45 12.47
N GLU A 43 1.46 -0.50 11.65
CA GLU A 43 2.77 -0.42 11.00
C GLU A 43 2.76 0.71 9.97
N ILE A 44 3.71 1.64 10.08
CA ILE A 44 3.99 2.62 9.04
C ILE A 44 4.92 1.94 8.05
N GLN A 45 4.39 1.58 6.90
CA GLN A 45 5.25 1.34 5.74
C GLN A 45 5.83 2.70 5.35
N LYS A 46 7.12 2.92 5.64
CA LYS A 46 7.88 4.01 5.01
C LYS A 46 8.06 3.65 3.56
N SER A 47 7.01 3.84 2.81
CA SER A 47 7.10 3.87 1.39
C SER A 47 7.62 5.23 0.99
N ASN A 48 8.91 5.30 0.72
CA ASN A 48 9.46 6.37 -0.10
C ASN A 48 8.87 6.17 -1.50
N PHE A 49 7.65 6.65 -1.76
CA PHE A 49 7.03 6.52 -3.08
C PHE A 49 7.46 7.65 -4.00
N GLN A 50 8.04 7.25 -5.12
CA GLN A 50 7.93 8.00 -6.36
C GLN A 50 6.75 7.40 -7.12
N ARG A 51 5.71 8.20 -7.34
CA ARG A 51 4.74 8.01 -8.42
C ARG A 51 5.55 7.68 -9.69
N LEU A 52 5.03 6.79 -10.55
CA LEU A 52 5.58 6.69 -11.91
C LEU A 52 5.62 8.09 -12.51
N LYS A 53 6.64 8.39 -13.33
CA LYS A 53 6.61 9.63 -14.13
C LYS A 53 5.30 9.68 -14.90
N ASP A 54 4.70 10.86 -15.01
CA ASP A 54 3.34 11.01 -15.54
C ASP A 54 3.17 10.35 -16.92
N GLU A 55 4.19 10.40 -17.77
CA GLU A 55 4.23 9.72 -19.07
C GLU A 55 4.05 8.19 -18.95
N ASN A 56 4.82 7.55 -18.07
CA ASN A 56 4.76 6.10 -17.84
C ASN A 56 3.45 5.70 -17.15
N PHE A 57 2.93 6.58 -16.30
CA PHE A 57 1.65 6.40 -15.65
C PHE A 57 0.51 6.41 -16.66
N ILE A 58 0.46 7.41 -17.54
CA ILE A 58 -0.54 7.54 -18.60
C ILE A 58 -0.42 6.36 -19.58
N LEU A 59 0.79 6.01 -19.98
CA LEU A 59 1.04 4.89 -20.88
C LEU A 59 0.50 3.59 -20.29
N PHE A 60 0.79 3.31 -19.02
CA PHE A 60 0.28 2.13 -18.32
C PHE A 60 -1.25 2.00 -18.42
N PHE A 61 -1.99 3.08 -18.12
CA PHE A 61 -3.45 3.02 -18.17
C PHE A 61 -4.00 2.91 -19.58
N LYS A 62 -3.34 3.52 -20.58
CA LYS A 62 -3.72 3.36 -22.00
C LYS A 62 -3.56 1.93 -22.48
N GLU A 63 -2.42 1.32 -22.19
CA GLU A 63 -2.15 -0.07 -22.59
C GLU A 63 -3.07 -1.04 -21.83
N LEU A 64 -3.33 -0.78 -20.54
CA LEU A 64 -4.29 -1.55 -19.76
C LEU A 64 -5.70 -1.49 -20.36
N ALA A 65 -6.17 -0.29 -20.72
CA ALA A 65 -7.49 -0.11 -21.33
C ALA A 65 -7.59 -0.87 -22.67
N LEU A 66 -6.58 -0.76 -23.53
CA LEU A 66 -6.54 -1.47 -24.81
C LEU A 66 -6.63 -2.99 -24.64
N LEU A 67 -5.91 -3.53 -23.66
CA LEU A 67 -5.95 -4.97 -23.35
C LEU A 67 -7.31 -5.42 -22.81
N CYS A 68 -7.95 -4.58 -21.98
CA CYS A 68 -9.31 -4.84 -21.52
C CYS A 68 -10.35 -4.75 -22.65
N GLU A 69 -10.19 -3.83 -23.61
CA GLU A 69 -11.08 -3.68 -24.77
C GLU A 69 -11.09 -4.92 -25.67
N VAL A 70 -9.96 -5.62 -25.79
CA VAL A 70 -9.88 -6.89 -26.54
C VAL A 70 -10.38 -8.10 -25.74
N GLY A 71 -10.95 -7.88 -24.55
CA GLY A 71 -11.64 -8.90 -23.75
C GLY A 71 -10.79 -9.57 -22.68
N LEU A 72 -9.56 -9.12 -22.43
CA LEU A 72 -8.78 -9.62 -21.29
C LEU A 72 -9.37 -9.11 -19.98
N SER A 73 -9.39 -9.96 -18.96
CA SER A 73 -9.65 -9.50 -17.60
C SER A 73 -8.53 -8.57 -17.13
N VAL A 74 -8.82 -7.72 -16.14
CA VAL A 74 -7.81 -6.80 -15.57
C VAL A 74 -6.56 -7.55 -15.07
N GLN A 75 -6.74 -8.73 -14.48
CA GLN A 75 -5.63 -9.57 -14.03
C GLN A 75 -4.77 -10.07 -15.20
N GLU A 76 -5.39 -10.53 -16.29
CA GLU A 76 -4.68 -10.97 -17.49
C GLU A 76 -3.97 -9.81 -18.18
N ALA A 77 -4.64 -8.66 -18.31
CA ALA A 77 -4.04 -7.47 -18.89
C ALA A 77 -2.81 -6.99 -18.11
N ILE A 78 -2.88 -6.94 -16.77
CA ILE A 78 -1.73 -6.58 -15.92
C ILE A 78 -0.59 -7.61 -16.04
N ARG A 79 -0.92 -8.90 -16.22
CA ARG A 79 0.07 -9.95 -16.47
C ARG A 79 0.80 -9.70 -17.79
N GLU A 80 0.09 -9.39 -18.87
CA GLU A 80 0.71 -9.08 -20.17
C GLU A 80 1.58 -7.82 -20.09
N LEU A 81 1.11 -6.76 -19.43
CA LEU A 81 1.91 -5.55 -19.19
C LEU A 81 3.19 -5.84 -18.40
N TYR A 82 3.11 -6.70 -17.39
CA TYR A 82 4.28 -7.12 -16.64
C TYR A 82 5.27 -7.91 -17.51
N LEU A 83 4.80 -8.80 -18.39
CA LEU A 83 5.66 -9.55 -19.31
C LEU A 83 6.38 -8.63 -20.32
N MET A 84 5.71 -7.58 -20.80
CA MET A 84 6.29 -6.61 -21.73
C MET A 84 7.31 -5.67 -21.08
N HIS A 85 6.98 -5.13 -19.90
CA HIS A 85 7.75 -4.04 -19.29
C HIS A 85 8.62 -4.45 -18.10
N SER A 86 8.43 -5.66 -17.55
CA SER A 86 9.14 -6.18 -16.37
C SER A 86 9.14 -5.23 -15.16
N CYS A 87 8.04 -4.47 -14.98
CA CYS A 87 7.91 -3.49 -13.92
C CYS A 87 7.57 -4.14 -12.57
N LYS A 88 8.38 -3.88 -11.54
CA LYS A 88 8.17 -4.39 -10.17
C LYS A 88 6.83 -4.01 -9.57
N ILE A 89 6.31 -2.83 -9.93
CA ILE A 89 5.02 -2.35 -9.41
C ILE A 89 3.87 -3.18 -10.01
N MET A 90 3.90 -3.45 -11.32
CA MET A 90 2.89 -4.29 -11.98
C MET A 90 2.88 -5.71 -11.40
N LYS A 91 4.06 -6.27 -11.10
CA LYS A 91 4.18 -7.55 -10.41
C LYS A 91 3.45 -7.54 -9.06
N LYS A 92 3.62 -6.49 -8.26
CA LYS A 92 2.92 -6.38 -6.96
C LYS A 92 1.42 -6.27 -7.11
N ILE A 93 0.92 -5.53 -8.11
CA ILE A 93 -0.52 -5.46 -8.37
C ILE A 93 -1.04 -6.86 -8.71
N LEU A 94 -0.34 -7.56 -9.60
CA LEU A 94 -0.69 -8.92 -10.00
C LEU A 94 -0.70 -9.88 -8.80
N ASP A 95 0.35 -9.84 -7.96
CA ASP A 95 0.43 -10.66 -6.75
C ASP A 95 -0.76 -10.38 -5.81
N ASN A 96 -1.15 -9.11 -5.64
CA ASN A 96 -2.30 -8.74 -4.80
C ASN A 96 -3.64 -9.21 -5.40
N LEU A 97 -3.80 -9.12 -6.72
CA LEU A 97 -5.00 -9.61 -7.42
C LEU A 97 -5.10 -11.13 -7.32
N ILE A 98 -3.99 -11.86 -7.44
CA ILE A 98 -3.94 -13.32 -7.25
C ILE A 98 -4.36 -13.71 -5.83
N LEU A 99 -4.06 -12.87 -4.83
CA LEU A 99 -4.52 -13.03 -3.44
C LEU A 99 -6.00 -12.64 -3.24
N ALA A 100 -6.78 -12.54 -4.32
CA ALA A 100 -8.20 -12.20 -4.33
C ALA A 100 -8.55 -10.86 -3.67
N GLN A 101 -7.59 -9.92 -3.60
CA GLN A 101 -7.89 -8.55 -3.19
C GLN A 101 -8.70 -7.87 -4.29
N ASN A 102 -9.63 -6.98 -3.90
CA ASN A 102 -10.30 -6.14 -4.88
C ASN A 102 -9.31 -5.15 -5.51
N LEU A 103 -9.68 -4.57 -6.65
CA LEU A 103 -8.81 -3.74 -7.46
C LEU A 103 -8.20 -2.57 -6.67
N ASN A 104 -9.04 -1.85 -5.93
CA ASN A 104 -8.61 -0.67 -5.17
C ASN A 104 -7.56 -1.05 -4.11
N GLN A 105 -7.82 -2.14 -3.37
CA GLN A 105 -6.87 -2.68 -2.40
C GLN A 105 -5.59 -3.19 -3.07
N ALA A 106 -5.70 -3.84 -4.23
CA ALA A 106 -4.55 -4.36 -4.93
C ALA A 106 -3.60 -3.23 -5.37
N PHE A 107 -4.15 -2.13 -5.88
CA PHE A 107 -3.37 -0.94 -6.25
C PHE A 107 -2.83 -0.18 -5.03
N GLU A 108 -3.63 -0.03 -3.97
CA GLU A 108 -3.20 0.60 -2.71
C GLU A 108 -2.04 -0.18 -2.09
N ASN A 109 -2.16 -1.51 -1.96
CA ASN A 109 -1.14 -2.39 -1.39
C ASN A 109 0.07 -2.58 -2.31
N ALA A 110 -0.14 -2.56 -3.63
CA ALA A 110 0.95 -2.54 -4.62
C ALA A 110 1.64 -1.19 -4.67
N ASN A 111 1.03 -0.21 -3.98
CA ASN A 111 1.74 0.97 -3.56
C ASN A 111 2.13 1.78 -4.82
N PHE A 112 1.17 1.87 -5.76
CA PHE A 112 1.31 2.40 -7.12
C PHE A 112 1.51 3.92 -7.17
N GLY A 113 1.38 4.62 -6.03
CA GLY A 113 1.44 6.08 -5.95
C GLY A 113 0.15 6.77 -6.37
N LEU A 114 -0.99 6.08 -6.28
CA LEU A 114 -2.33 6.63 -6.46
C LEU A 114 -2.85 7.15 -5.13
N ASN A 115 -3.49 8.32 -5.16
CA ASN A 115 -4.27 8.78 -4.03
C ASN A 115 -5.67 8.11 -4.01
N ARG A 116 -6.39 8.24 -2.89
CA ARG A 116 -7.72 7.62 -2.75
C ARG A 116 -8.76 8.12 -3.76
N ALA A 117 -8.66 9.36 -4.22
CA ALA A 117 -9.57 9.88 -5.24
C ALA A 117 -9.26 9.31 -6.64
N GLU A 118 -8.00 8.97 -6.91
CA GLU A 118 -7.60 8.28 -8.15
C GLU A 118 -7.93 6.77 -8.12
N LEU A 119 -8.29 6.21 -6.96
CA LEU A 119 -8.70 4.82 -6.76
C LEU A 119 -10.23 4.64 -6.60
N ALA A 120 -10.99 5.71 -6.41
CA ALA A 120 -12.43 5.68 -6.17
C ALA A 120 -13.21 5.68 -7.48
#